data_AF-A0A7S3T6I9-F1
#
_entry.id   AF-A0A7S3T6I9-F1
#
_cell.length_a   1.000
_cell.length_b   1.000
_cell.length_c   1.000
_cell.angle_alpha   90.00
_cell.angle_beta   90.00
_cell.angle_gamma   90.00
#
_symmetry.space_group_name_H-M   'P 1'
#
loop_
_entity.id
_entity.type
_entity.pdbx_description
1 polymer ?
#
loop_
_entity_poly.entity_id
_entity_poly.type
_entity_poly.pdbx_seq_one_letter_code
_entity_poly.pdbx_strand_id
1 'polypeptide(L)'
;HLQQQIFQQIIMHSFISALDEKDVPMSPFRSFGSYPRHDNVYKHKKSLNYDSMRSKIMKERPNSRWVYWAEWFAYICLAVALSLVASFVEYMEDAITDYKKNKTQTYINENDLELGPTAWGFYSGISVVLVFVASFMTIYIGPGAYGSGVAELMGYLNGVNYTKTFGGWTLFVKVIAVTLAVTGGLCIGKEGPLAHIGANVAMLTIYLPISGFEYFRNDWKKREFIAAGTSAGVSVAFGAPIGGTLFAFEISKPNTFWSFDVIWRVFFACALSTFLLGLFNAIREGQPLGVYNSSVLKFGDVDTSDATILVLPASIFMGIIAGLMGALFVEVNTRLGFYRKKYIKSNWLK
;
A
#
# COMPACT_ATOMS: atom_id res chain seq x y z
N HIS A 1 14.34 39.00 17.83
CA HIS A 1 13.85 38.48 19.13
C HIS A 1 12.34 38.61 19.31
N LEU A 2 11.72 39.79 19.13
CA LEU A 2 10.27 39.98 19.31
C LEU A 2 9.39 39.16 18.33
N GLN A 3 9.80 39.03 17.05
CA GLN A 3 9.08 38.22 16.06
C GLN A 3 9.16 36.71 16.32
N GLN A 4 10.26 36.21 16.90
CA GLN A 4 10.37 34.80 17.30
C GLN A 4 9.51 34.49 18.52
N GLN A 5 9.37 35.43 19.45
CA GLN A 5 8.47 35.28 20.61
C GLN A 5 7.00 35.32 20.18
N ILE A 6 6.64 36.18 19.23
CA ILE A 6 5.29 36.21 18.65
C ILE A 6 5.00 34.92 17.87
N PHE A 7 5.97 34.39 17.10
CA PHE A 7 5.81 33.12 16.40
C PHE A 7 5.66 31.94 17.38
N GLN A 8 6.44 31.91 18.46
CA GLN A 8 6.28 30.91 19.52
C GLN A 8 4.96 31.05 20.28
N GLN A 9 4.51 32.27 20.59
CA GLN A 9 3.21 32.50 21.23
C GLN A 9 2.04 32.14 20.32
N ILE A 10 2.09 32.45 19.02
CA ILE A 10 1.06 32.04 18.06
C ILE A 10 1.05 30.52 17.93
N ILE A 11 2.21 29.86 17.87
CA ILE A 11 2.30 28.40 17.87
C ILE A 11 1.72 27.84 19.17
N MET A 12 2.04 28.41 20.34
CA MET A 12 1.57 27.92 21.63
C MET A 12 0.06 28.17 21.86
N HIS A 13 -0.47 29.34 21.46
CA HIS A 13 -1.91 29.62 21.50
C HIS A 13 -2.69 28.80 20.48
N SER A 14 -2.09 28.48 19.32
CA SER A 14 -2.65 27.52 18.36
C SER A 14 -2.57 26.09 18.90
N PHE A 15 -1.54 25.76 19.70
CA PHE A 15 -1.37 24.49 20.40
C PHE A 15 -2.44 24.28 21.47
N ILE A 16 -2.82 25.34 22.20
CA ILE A 16 -3.82 25.30 23.27
C ILE A 16 -5.25 25.35 22.69
N SER A 17 -5.51 26.16 21.65
CA SER A 17 -6.83 26.20 21.00
C SER A 17 -7.14 24.96 20.15
N ALA A 18 -6.12 24.20 19.73
CA ALA A 18 -6.32 22.88 19.12
C ALA A 18 -6.77 21.80 20.13
N LEU A 19 -6.62 22.03 21.44
CA LEU A 19 -7.08 21.11 22.50
C LEU A 19 -8.57 21.28 22.84
N ASP A 20 -9.23 22.34 22.36
CA ASP A 20 -10.58 22.73 22.82
C ASP A 20 -11.73 22.25 21.91
N GLU A 21 -11.43 21.68 20.74
CA GLU A 21 -12.44 21.09 19.85
C GLU A 21 -12.58 19.59 20.12
N LYS A 22 -13.30 19.23 21.19
CA LYS A 22 -13.74 17.86 21.55
C LYS A 22 -12.87 16.76 20.91
N ASP A 23 -11.65 16.61 21.43
CA ASP A 23 -10.73 15.54 21.05
C ASP A 23 -11.45 14.20 21.19
N VAL A 24 -12.01 13.68 20.09
CA VAL A 24 -12.57 12.33 20.09
C VAL A 24 -11.36 11.41 20.03
N PRO A 25 -11.01 10.74 21.14
CA PRO A 25 -9.78 9.98 21.18
C PRO A 25 -9.84 8.85 20.15
N MET A 26 -8.86 8.82 19.24
CA MET A 26 -8.61 7.68 18.36
C MET A 26 -7.78 6.59 19.04
N SER A 27 -7.25 6.84 20.24
CA SER A 27 -6.56 5.81 21.00
C SER A 27 -7.57 4.81 21.58
N PRO A 28 -7.31 3.48 21.44
CA PRO A 28 -8.23 2.46 21.95
C PRO A 28 -8.52 2.63 23.44
N PHE A 29 -7.53 3.06 24.24
CA PHE A 29 -7.67 3.22 25.69
C PHE A 29 -8.59 4.38 26.11
N ARG A 30 -8.61 5.51 25.38
CA ARG A 30 -9.51 6.63 25.69
C ARG A 30 -10.86 6.52 24.97
N SER A 31 -10.92 5.77 23.87
CA SER A 31 -12.13 5.53 23.07
C SER A 31 -13.26 4.86 23.87
N PHE A 32 -12.95 3.91 24.75
CA PHE A 32 -13.96 3.21 25.57
C PHE A 32 -14.64 4.12 26.61
N GLY A 33 -13.97 5.17 27.08
CA GLY A 33 -14.56 6.13 28.03
C GLY A 33 -15.59 7.07 27.40
N SER A 34 -15.67 7.10 26.06
CA SER A 34 -16.55 8.00 25.28
C SER A 34 -17.61 7.23 24.47
N TYR A 35 -18.15 6.14 24.99
CA TYR A 35 -19.20 5.36 24.32
C TYR A 35 -20.60 5.78 24.79
N PRO A 36 -21.57 6.05 23.89
CA PRO A 36 -21.46 6.08 22.43
C PRO A 36 -20.74 7.33 21.92
N ARG A 37 -19.91 7.15 20.88
CA ARG A 37 -19.09 8.23 20.30
C ARG A 37 -19.97 9.31 19.66
N HIS A 38 -19.77 10.57 20.03
CA HIS A 38 -20.60 11.70 19.58
C HIS A 38 -20.46 12.03 18.08
N ASP A 39 -19.39 11.58 17.44
CA ASP A 39 -19.05 11.89 16.04
C ASP A 39 -19.89 11.10 15.01
N ASN A 40 -20.66 10.09 15.43
CA ASN A 40 -21.56 9.28 14.59
C ASN A 40 -20.95 8.71 13.29
N VAL A 41 -19.61 8.72 13.14
CA VAL A 41 -18.90 8.34 11.91
C VAL A 41 -19.20 6.89 11.51
N TYR A 42 -19.52 6.04 12.48
CA TYR A 42 -19.87 4.63 12.27
C TYR A 42 -21.25 4.42 11.64
N LYS A 43 -22.18 5.38 11.72
CA LYS A 43 -23.54 5.23 11.15
C LYS A 43 -23.54 5.03 9.63
N HIS A 44 -22.51 5.55 8.95
CA HIS A 44 -22.37 5.42 7.50
C HIS A 44 -21.50 4.23 7.07
N LYS A 45 -20.87 3.51 8.01
CA LYS A 45 -20.03 2.35 7.73
C LYS A 45 -20.85 1.07 7.92
N LYS A 46 -20.84 0.20 6.91
CA LYS A 46 -21.46 -1.13 6.98
C LYS A 46 -20.42 -2.15 7.47
N SER A 47 -20.86 -3.17 8.19
CA SER A 47 -20.03 -4.33 8.51
C SER A 47 -20.08 -5.37 7.40
N LEU A 48 -19.02 -6.16 7.26
CA LEU A 48 -18.97 -7.34 6.40
C LEU A 48 -19.43 -8.57 7.20
N ASN A 49 -20.12 -9.48 6.52
CA ASN A 49 -20.64 -10.70 7.14
C ASN A 49 -19.63 -11.84 6.93
N TYR A 50 -18.64 -11.91 7.81
CA TYR A 50 -17.62 -12.97 7.76
C TYR A 50 -18.07 -14.30 8.32
N ASP A 51 -19.04 -14.29 9.24
CA ASP A 51 -19.64 -15.52 9.70
C ASP A 51 -20.57 -16.08 8.62
N SER A 52 -20.33 -17.33 8.25
CA SER A 52 -21.17 -18.01 7.27
C SER A 52 -22.51 -18.36 7.90
N MET A 53 -23.62 -17.91 7.30
CA MET A 53 -24.94 -18.35 7.73
C MET A 53 -25.07 -19.87 7.59
N ARG A 54 -25.41 -20.55 8.69
CA ARG A 54 -25.67 -22.01 8.72
C ARG A 54 -27.06 -22.36 8.16
N SER A 55 -27.44 -21.73 7.05
CA SER A 55 -28.70 -22.00 6.37
C SER A 55 -28.68 -23.36 5.67
N LYS A 56 -29.87 -23.91 5.37
CA LYS A 56 -30.01 -25.16 4.60
C LYS A 56 -29.31 -25.04 3.23
N ILE A 57 -29.44 -23.89 2.57
CA ILE A 57 -28.78 -23.57 1.30
C ILE A 57 -27.25 -23.65 1.42
N MET A 58 -26.66 -23.15 2.51
CA MET A 58 -25.20 -23.22 2.70
C MET A 58 -24.72 -24.64 2.97
N LYS A 59 -25.51 -25.45 3.70
CA LYS A 59 -25.19 -26.86 3.98
C LYS A 59 -25.33 -27.75 2.73
N GLU A 60 -26.32 -27.48 1.89
CA GLU A 60 -26.58 -28.21 0.64
C GLU A 60 -25.71 -27.70 -0.53
N ARG A 61 -24.92 -26.65 -0.31
CA ARG A 61 -24.02 -26.09 -1.32
C ARG A 61 -23.02 -27.16 -1.74
N PRO A 62 -22.85 -27.42 -3.05
CA PRO A 62 -21.98 -28.49 -3.53
C PRO A 62 -20.51 -28.20 -3.15
N ASN A 63 -19.98 -28.97 -2.21
CA ASN A 63 -18.58 -28.92 -1.79
C ASN A 63 -17.79 -30.04 -2.49
N SER A 64 -17.72 -29.96 -3.83
CA SER A 64 -17.03 -30.95 -4.66
C SER A 64 -15.52 -30.68 -4.69
N ARG A 65 -14.72 -31.72 -4.98
CA ARG A 65 -13.28 -31.60 -5.26
C ARG A 65 -12.98 -30.55 -6.35
N TRP A 66 -13.92 -30.33 -7.27
CA TRP A 66 -13.81 -29.29 -8.28
C TRP A 66 -13.69 -27.88 -7.71
N VAL A 67 -14.39 -27.56 -6.61
CA VAL A 67 -14.31 -26.25 -5.96
C VAL A 67 -12.93 -26.02 -5.36
N TYR A 68 -12.36 -27.06 -4.76
CA TYR A 68 -10.99 -27.03 -4.23
C TYR A 68 -9.96 -26.71 -5.34
N TRP A 69 -10.04 -27.40 -6.48
CA TRP A 69 -9.16 -27.13 -7.63
C TRP A 69 -9.39 -25.74 -8.23
N ALA A 70 -10.64 -25.31 -8.36
CA ALA A 70 -10.97 -23.97 -8.83
C ALA A 70 -10.41 -22.89 -7.89
N GLU A 71 -10.33 -23.16 -6.59
CA GLU A 71 -9.78 -22.24 -5.60
C GLU A 71 -8.26 -22.10 -5.79
N TRP A 72 -7.52 -23.20 -5.88
CA TRP A 72 -6.09 -23.18 -6.22
C TRP A 72 -5.81 -22.49 -7.54
N PHE A 73 -6.63 -22.75 -8.56
CA PHE A 73 -6.53 -22.08 -9.85
C PHE A 73 -6.75 -20.56 -9.72
N ALA A 74 -7.69 -20.11 -8.88
CA ALA A 74 -7.88 -18.69 -8.61
C ALA A 74 -6.65 -18.04 -7.96
N TYR A 75 -5.96 -18.72 -7.04
CA TYR A 75 -4.69 -18.24 -6.46
C TYR A 75 -3.58 -18.13 -7.53
N ILE A 76 -3.52 -19.04 -8.50
CA ILE A 76 -2.60 -18.96 -9.65
C ILE A 76 -2.95 -17.76 -10.54
N CYS A 77 -4.22 -17.58 -10.89
CA CYS A 77 -4.69 -16.45 -11.69
C CYS A 77 -4.38 -15.11 -11.01
N LEU A 78 -4.59 -15.03 -9.68
CA LEU A 78 -4.20 -13.88 -8.87
C LEU A 78 -2.70 -13.62 -9.01
N ALA A 79 -1.88 -14.66 -8.83
CA ALA A 79 -0.44 -14.49 -8.85
C ALA A 79 0.08 -13.99 -10.21
N VAL A 80 -0.40 -14.57 -11.31
CA VAL A 80 -0.06 -14.17 -12.67
C VAL A 80 -0.51 -12.73 -12.95
N ALA A 81 -1.77 -12.40 -12.64
CA ALA A 81 -2.31 -11.06 -12.89
C ALA A 81 -1.56 -9.99 -12.10
N LEU A 82 -1.22 -10.27 -10.83
CA LEU A 82 -0.47 -9.35 -9.99
C LEU A 82 0.94 -9.12 -10.52
N SER A 83 1.67 -10.18 -10.88
CA SER A 83 3.04 -10.05 -11.40
C SER A 83 3.08 -9.29 -12.73
N LEU A 84 2.07 -9.45 -13.59
CA LEU A 84 1.93 -8.65 -14.81
C LEU A 84 1.70 -7.16 -14.50
N VAL A 85 0.83 -6.85 -13.55
CA VAL A 85 0.58 -5.45 -13.12
C VAL A 85 1.83 -4.85 -12.49
N ALA A 86 2.55 -5.59 -11.64
CA ALA A 86 3.78 -5.13 -11.00
C ALA A 86 4.90 -4.88 -12.01
N SER A 87 5.12 -5.81 -12.95
CA SER A 87 6.09 -5.66 -14.03
C SER A 87 5.74 -4.46 -14.94
N PHE A 88 4.45 -4.23 -15.21
CA PHE A 88 4.02 -3.04 -15.92
C PHE A 88 4.31 -1.73 -15.16
N VAL A 89 4.08 -1.71 -13.84
CA VAL A 89 4.41 -0.54 -12.99
C VAL A 89 5.91 -0.24 -13.03
N GLU A 90 6.76 -1.26 -12.88
CA GLU A 90 8.22 -1.11 -12.98
C GLU A 90 8.65 -0.62 -14.35
N TYR A 91 8.15 -1.22 -15.43
CA TYR A 91 8.47 -0.80 -16.80
C TYR A 91 8.15 0.68 -17.04
N MET A 92 6.95 1.12 -16.63
CA MET A 92 6.52 2.51 -16.80
C MET A 92 7.36 3.47 -15.95
N GLU A 93 7.72 3.06 -14.73
CA GLU A 93 8.56 3.86 -13.84
C GLU A 93 9.97 4.05 -14.42
N ASP A 94 10.60 2.97 -14.86
CA ASP A 94 11.93 3.01 -15.47
C ASP A 94 11.90 3.87 -16.73
N ALA A 95 10.93 3.65 -17.62
CA ALA A 95 10.81 4.40 -18.88
C ALA A 95 10.67 5.91 -18.66
N ILE A 96 9.81 6.34 -17.71
CA ILE A 96 9.62 7.76 -17.40
C ILE A 96 10.85 8.34 -16.70
N THR A 97 11.43 7.59 -15.75
CA THR A 97 12.60 8.02 -14.99
C THR A 97 13.82 8.18 -15.89
N ASP A 98 14.07 7.22 -16.78
CA ASP A 98 15.18 7.25 -17.72
C ASP A 98 15.00 8.36 -18.74
N TYR A 99 13.78 8.56 -19.26
CA TYR A 99 13.50 9.69 -20.15
C TYR A 99 13.79 11.04 -19.47
N LYS A 100 13.28 11.22 -18.24
CA LYS A 100 13.49 12.43 -17.44
C LYS A 100 14.96 12.67 -17.15
N LYS A 101 15.69 11.63 -16.71
CA LYS A 101 17.13 11.70 -16.40
C LYS A 101 17.97 11.98 -17.63
N ASN A 102 17.77 11.23 -18.72
CA ASN A 102 18.54 11.37 -19.95
C ASN A 102 18.39 12.77 -20.55
N LYS A 103 17.16 13.29 -20.63
CA LYS A 103 16.93 14.66 -21.12
C LYS A 103 17.54 15.72 -20.21
N THR A 104 17.43 15.56 -18.90
CA THR A 104 18.06 16.48 -17.95
C THR A 104 19.59 16.44 -18.09
N GLN A 105 20.17 15.25 -18.25
CA GLN A 105 21.61 15.07 -18.43
C GLN A 105 22.11 15.70 -19.74
N THR A 106 21.35 15.59 -20.83
CA THR A 106 21.66 16.29 -22.09
C THR A 106 21.73 17.79 -21.88
N TYR A 107 20.75 18.39 -21.19
CA TYR A 107 20.76 19.83 -20.90
C TYR A 107 21.94 20.27 -20.03
N ILE A 108 22.39 19.41 -19.11
CA ILE A 108 23.56 19.64 -18.26
C ILE A 108 24.86 19.55 -19.08
N ASN A 109 24.97 18.56 -19.97
CA ASN A 109 26.21 18.31 -20.73
C ASN A 109 26.40 19.29 -21.89
N GLU A 110 25.33 19.79 -22.50
CA GLU A 110 25.40 20.68 -23.66
C GLU A 110 25.81 22.12 -23.29
N ASN A 111 25.74 22.53 -22.02
CA ASN A 111 25.85 23.95 -21.67
C ASN A 111 26.74 24.18 -20.43
N ASP A 112 27.86 24.86 -20.62
CA ASP A 112 28.70 25.41 -19.55
C ASP A 112 27.86 26.37 -18.68
N LEU A 113 27.70 26.02 -17.38
CA LEU A 113 27.30 26.79 -16.17
C LEU A 113 26.23 27.92 -16.23
N GLU A 114 26.09 28.69 -17.31
CA GLU A 114 25.20 29.87 -17.43
C GLU A 114 23.71 29.50 -17.61
N LEU A 115 23.41 28.28 -18.06
CA LEU A 115 22.04 27.78 -18.29
C LEU A 115 21.58 26.73 -17.26
N GLY A 116 22.26 26.60 -16.12
CA GLY A 116 21.80 25.76 -14.99
C GLY A 116 20.30 25.90 -14.63
N PRO A 117 19.68 27.08 -14.73
CA PRO A 117 18.24 27.25 -14.53
C PRO A 117 17.33 26.49 -15.51
N THR A 118 17.77 26.21 -16.75
CA THR A 118 16.93 25.51 -17.74
C THR A 118 16.85 24.01 -17.47
N ALA A 119 17.98 23.38 -17.12
CA ALA A 119 18.01 21.98 -16.70
C ALA A 119 17.19 21.77 -15.41
N TRP A 120 17.37 22.66 -14.43
CA TRP A 120 16.57 22.65 -13.20
C TRP A 120 15.07 22.90 -13.48
N GLY A 121 14.76 23.85 -14.36
CA GLY A 121 13.39 24.19 -14.75
C GLY A 121 12.69 23.04 -15.48
N PHE A 122 13.39 22.34 -16.36
CA PHE A 122 12.87 21.14 -17.01
C PHE A 122 12.60 20.02 -15.99
N TYR A 123 13.60 19.69 -15.16
CA TYR A 123 13.49 18.62 -14.16
C TYR A 123 12.37 18.87 -13.15
N SER A 124 12.25 20.11 -12.66
CA SER A 124 11.21 20.51 -11.72
C SER A 124 9.84 20.61 -12.41
N GLY A 125 9.78 21.16 -13.62
CA GLY A 125 8.55 21.33 -14.39
C GLY A 125 7.88 20.01 -14.72
N ILE A 126 8.64 19.03 -15.24
CA ILE A 126 8.09 17.69 -15.51
C ILE A 126 7.61 17.01 -14.23
N SER A 127 8.33 17.17 -13.13
CA SER A 127 7.96 16.62 -11.82
C SER A 127 6.62 17.18 -11.33
N VAL A 128 6.42 18.50 -11.43
CA VAL A 128 5.16 19.16 -11.06
C VAL A 128 4.00 18.66 -11.93
N VAL A 129 4.21 18.53 -13.24
CA VAL A 129 3.16 18.05 -14.16
C VAL A 129 2.77 16.60 -13.83
N LEU A 130 3.73 15.71 -13.61
CA LEU A 130 3.46 14.30 -13.28
C LEU A 130 2.68 14.18 -11.96
N VAL A 131 3.10 14.90 -10.92
CA VAL A 131 2.42 14.90 -9.61
C VAL A 131 1.04 15.54 -9.70
N PHE A 132 0.87 16.59 -10.49
CA PHE A 132 -0.43 17.23 -10.72
C PHE A 132 -1.42 16.24 -11.36
N VAL A 133 -0.99 15.52 -12.41
CA VAL A 133 -1.83 14.50 -13.06
C VAL A 133 -2.16 13.37 -12.08
N ALA A 134 -1.20 12.87 -11.32
CA ALA A 134 -1.42 11.84 -10.30
C ALA A 134 -2.46 12.26 -9.25
N SER A 135 -2.35 13.51 -8.76
CA SER A 135 -3.26 14.08 -7.76
C SER A 135 -4.66 14.28 -8.34
N PHE A 136 -4.76 14.83 -9.56
CA PHE A 136 -6.02 15.02 -10.26
C PHE A 136 -6.77 13.69 -10.45
N MET A 137 -6.08 12.64 -10.94
CA MET A 137 -6.68 11.32 -11.11
C MET A 137 -7.18 10.74 -9.78
N THR A 138 -6.40 10.87 -8.72
CA THR A 138 -6.75 10.34 -7.39
C THR A 138 -7.95 11.07 -6.78
N ILE A 139 -8.07 12.39 -6.98
CA ILE A 139 -9.15 13.18 -6.38
C ILE A 139 -10.46 13.03 -7.15
N TYR A 140 -10.42 13.11 -8.48
CA TYR A 140 -11.63 13.20 -9.31
C TYR A 140 -12.09 11.86 -9.89
N ILE A 141 -11.17 10.98 -10.29
CA ILE A 141 -11.52 9.72 -10.98
C ILE A 141 -11.68 8.59 -9.97
N GLY A 142 -10.70 8.41 -9.08
CA GLY A 142 -10.63 7.26 -8.18
C GLY A 142 -10.26 7.63 -6.75
N PRO A 143 -11.18 8.22 -5.96
CA PRO A 143 -10.89 8.61 -4.57
C PRO A 143 -10.54 7.43 -3.66
N GLY A 144 -10.92 6.20 -4.04
CA GLY A 144 -10.51 4.97 -3.34
C GLY A 144 -9.02 4.63 -3.51
N ALA A 145 -8.31 5.28 -4.44
CA ALA A 145 -6.89 5.07 -4.67
C ALA A 145 -6.00 5.92 -3.73
N TYR A 146 -6.58 6.81 -2.92
CA TYR A 146 -5.86 7.71 -2.03
C TYR A 146 -4.92 6.96 -1.07
N GLY A 147 -3.73 7.54 -0.84
CA GLY A 147 -2.74 7.04 0.11
C GLY A 147 -2.17 5.66 -0.23
N SER A 148 -1.68 4.94 0.79
CA SER A 148 -1.14 3.59 0.61
C SER A 148 -2.26 2.56 0.34
N GLY A 149 -3.39 2.64 1.04
CA GLY A 149 -4.48 1.65 0.99
C GLY A 149 -4.38 0.56 2.07
N VAL A 150 -3.24 0.47 2.77
CA VAL A 150 -3.02 -0.52 3.84
C VAL A 150 -3.94 -0.31 5.04
N ALA A 151 -4.30 0.93 5.38
CA ALA A 151 -5.23 1.20 6.48
C ALA A 151 -6.66 0.73 6.17
N GLU A 152 -7.09 0.93 4.93
CA GLU A 152 -8.36 0.45 4.41
C GLU A 152 -8.38 -1.07 4.33
N LEU A 153 -7.27 -1.71 3.95
CA LEU A 153 -7.11 -3.17 4.00
C LEU A 153 -7.20 -3.70 5.43
N MET A 154 -6.49 -3.10 6.37
CA MET A 154 -6.58 -3.43 7.80
C MET A 154 -8.03 -3.37 8.29
N GLY A 155 -8.73 -2.28 8.02
CA GLY A 155 -10.10 -2.15 8.47
C GLY A 155 -11.06 -3.07 7.70
N TYR A 156 -10.83 -3.31 6.40
CA TYR A 156 -11.58 -4.30 5.63
C TYR A 156 -11.43 -5.67 6.27
N LEU A 157 -10.21 -6.19 6.41
CA LEU A 157 -9.93 -7.50 7.01
C LEU A 157 -10.48 -7.63 8.44
N ASN A 158 -10.70 -6.54 9.16
CA ASN A 158 -11.31 -6.54 10.50
C ASN A 158 -12.85 -6.40 10.49
N GLY A 159 -13.49 -6.31 9.33
CA GLY A 159 -14.94 -6.38 9.15
C GLY A 159 -15.61 -5.07 8.74
N VAL A 160 -14.85 -4.01 8.44
CA VAL A 160 -15.39 -2.71 8.02
C VAL A 160 -15.50 -2.63 6.50
N ASN A 161 -16.70 -2.42 5.96
CA ASN A 161 -16.89 -2.25 4.53
C ASN A 161 -16.51 -0.83 4.09
N TYR A 162 -15.32 -0.68 3.49
CA TYR A 162 -14.92 0.55 2.80
C TYR A 162 -15.42 0.56 1.36
N THR A 163 -16.47 1.34 1.10
CA THR A 163 -17.02 1.51 -0.24
C THR A 163 -16.01 2.19 -1.17
N LYS A 164 -15.89 1.70 -2.41
CA LYS A 164 -14.98 2.21 -3.47
C LYS A 164 -13.49 1.93 -3.28
N THR A 165 -13.07 1.29 -2.17
CA THR A 165 -11.68 0.86 -1.97
C THR A 165 -11.27 -0.22 -2.96
N PHE A 166 -12.16 -1.18 -3.25
CA PHE A 166 -11.90 -2.26 -4.19
C PHE A 166 -12.68 -2.06 -5.49
N GLY A 167 -11.99 -2.15 -6.63
CA GLY A 167 -12.61 -2.08 -7.96
C GLY A 167 -11.60 -1.83 -9.08
N GLY A 168 -12.02 -2.14 -10.31
CA GLY A 168 -11.16 -1.96 -11.51
C GLY A 168 -10.74 -0.51 -11.74
N TRP A 169 -11.65 0.45 -11.53
CA TRP A 169 -11.32 1.87 -11.61
C TRP A 169 -10.32 2.31 -10.54
N THR A 170 -10.47 1.80 -9.30
CA THR A 170 -9.51 2.08 -8.23
C THR A 170 -8.15 1.50 -8.55
N LEU A 171 -8.09 0.26 -9.06
CA LEU A 171 -6.84 -0.36 -9.51
C LEU A 171 -6.16 0.47 -10.60
N PHE A 172 -6.90 0.86 -11.64
CA PHE A 172 -6.37 1.64 -12.77
C PHE A 172 -5.78 2.98 -12.30
N VAL A 173 -6.54 3.74 -11.50
CA VAL A 173 -6.07 5.01 -10.95
C VAL A 173 -4.87 4.81 -10.04
N LYS A 174 -4.88 3.77 -9.19
CA LYS A 174 -3.78 3.46 -8.26
C LYS A 174 -2.47 3.17 -9.01
N VAL A 175 -2.52 2.31 -10.02
CA VAL A 175 -1.36 1.94 -10.84
C VAL A 175 -0.74 3.18 -11.48
N ILE A 176 -1.54 3.99 -12.18
CA ILE A 176 -1.02 5.16 -12.90
C ILE A 176 -0.56 6.25 -11.91
N ALA A 177 -1.38 6.59 -10.92
CA ALA A 177 -1.06 7.68 -9.99
C ALA A 177 0.19 7.37 -9.16
N VAL A 178 0.42 6.12 -8.75
CA VAL A 178 1.64 5.73 -8.02
C VAL A 178 2.86 5.85 -8.92
N THR A 179 2.81 5.33 -10.15
CA THR A 179 3.93 5.46 -11.10
C THR A 179 4.27 6.94 -11.36
N LEU A 180 3.27 7.78 -11.62
CA LEU A 180 3.47 9.21 -11.86
C LEU A 180 3.99 9.97 -10.62
N ALA A 181 3.51 9.61 -9.43
CA ALA A 181 3.93 10.25 -8.19
C ALA A 181 5.37 9.87 -7.79
N VAL A 182 5.78 8.61 -8.00
CA VAL A 182 7.16 8.15 -7.76
C VAL A 182 8.13 8.76 -8.77
N THR A 183 7.81 8.71 -10.07
CA THR A 183 8.64 9.31 -11.13
C THR A 183 8.67 10.85 -11.07
N GLY A 184 7.61 11.45 -10.51
CA GLY A 184 7.51 12.85 -10.14
C GLY A 184 8.47 13.26 -9.01
N GLY A 185 9.16 12.32 -8.36
CA GLY A 185 10.19 12.61 -7.37
C GLY A 185 9.64 12.97 -5.99
N LEU A 186 8.39 12.64 -5.69
CA LEU A 186 7.88 12.73 -4.32
C LEU A 186 8.63 11.74 -3.43
N CYS A 187 8.86 12.09 -2.16
CA CYS A 187 9.46 11.21 -1.15
C CYS A 187 8.46 10.12 -0.71
N ILE A 188 8.05 9.26 -1.63
CA ILE A 188 7.09 8.18 -1.43
C ILE A 188 7.62 6.89 -2.07
N GLY A 189 7.12 5.75 -1.61
CA GLY A 189 7.41 4.43 -2.20
C GLY A 189 6.16 3.79 -2.81
N LYS A 190 6.37 2.89 -3.76
CA LYS A 190 5.32 2.07 -4.39
C LYS A 190 4.94 0.83 -3.57
N GLU A 191 5.76 0.43 -2.60
CA GLU A 191 5.59 -0.83 -1.84
C GLU A 191 4.25 -0.92 -1.07
N GLY A 192 3.86 0.15 -0.39
CA GLY A 192 2.57 0.22 0.30
C GLY A 192 1.38 0.11 -0.67
N PRO A 193 1.34 0.95 -1.74
CA PRO A 193 0.36 0.82 -2.80
C PRO A 193 0.30 -0.56 -3.48
N LEU A 194 1.43 -1.26 -3.64
CA LEU A 194 1.47 -2.62 -4.22
C LEU A 194 0.62 -3.61 -3.41
N ALA A 195 0.58 -3.48 -2.08
CA ALA A 195 -0.30 -4.29 -1.22
C ALA A 195 -1.79 -4.06 -1.58
N HIS A 196 -2.19 -2.80 -1.78
CA HIS A 196 -3.56 -2.45 -2.17
C HIS A 196 -3.89 -2.83 -3.63
N ILE A 197 -2.92 -2.72 -4.54
CA ILE A 197 -3.02 -3.20 -5.91
C ILE A 197 -3.27 -4.71 -5.91
N GLY A 198 -2.50 -5.50 -5.15
CA GLY A 198 -2.68 -6.94 -5.02
C GLY A 198 -4.05 -7.33 -4.49
N ALA A 199 -4.58 -6.61 -3.49
CA ALA A 199 -5.93 -6.82 -3.00
C ALA A 199 -7.03 -6.51 -4.05
N ASN A 200 -6.84 -5.45 -4.84
CA ASN A 200 -7.74 -5.13 -5.95
C ASN A 200 -7.69 -6.18 -7.05
N VAL A 201 -6.50 -6.68 -7.41
CA VAL A 201 -6.33 -7.78 -8.36
C VAL A 201 -7.05 -9.02 -7.85
N ALA A 202 -6.88 -9.40 -6.57
CA ALA A 202 -7.59 -10.55 -5.99
C ALA A 202 -9.11 -10.42 -6.05
N MET A 203 -9.64 -9.22 -5.79
CA MET A 203 -11.06 -8.97 -5.95
C MET A 203 -11.48 -9.20 -7.41
N LEU A 204 -10.77 -8.64 -8.39
CA LEU A 204 -11.08 -8.83 -9.81
C LEU A 204 -10.98 -10.30 -10.24
N THR A 205 -9.98 -11.05 -9.73
CA THR A 205 -9.80 -12.47 -10.04
C THR A 205 -11.04 -13.28 -9.67
N ILE A 206 -11.66 -13.04 -8.51
CA ILE A 206 -12.89 -13.74 -8.08
C ILE A 206 -14.09 -13.44 -8.99
N TYR A 207 -14.10 -12.28 -9.65
CA TYR A 207 -15.18 -11.86 -10.55
C TYR A 207 -14.94 -12.23 -12.02
N LEU A 208 -13.85 -12.91 -12.35
CA LEU A 208 -13.65 -13.45 -13.69
C LEU A 208 -14.80 -14.40 -14.09
N PRO A 209 -15.22 -14.42 -15.37
CA PRO A 209 -16.31 -15.25 -15.87
C PRO A 209 -15.84 -16.71 -16.09
N ILE A 210 -15.25 -17.32 -15.05
CA ILE A 210 -14.74 -18.69 -15.06
C ILE A 210 -15.70 -19.56 -14.23
N SER A 211 -16.06 -20.72 -14.77
CA SER A 211 -16.95 -21.67 -14.08
C SER A 211 -16.35 -22.06 -12.72
N GLY A 212 -17.16 -21.99 -11.66
CA GLY A 212 -16.75 -22.28 -10.28
C GLY A 212 -16.33 -21.06 -9.46
N PHE A 213 -15.94 -19.94 -10.07
CA PHE A 213 -15.50 -18.74 -9.32
C PHE A 213 -16.65 -18.03 -8.59
N GLU A 214 -17.87 -18.24 -9.05
CA GLU A 214 -19.10 -17.81 -8.37
C GLU A 214 -19.18 -18.33 -6.92
N TYR A 215 -18.55 -19.48 -6.65
CA TYR A 215 -18.47 -20.04 -5.31
C TYR A 215 -17.77 -19.09 -4.33
N PHE A 216 -16.77 -18.33 -4.78
CA PHE A 216 -15.93 -17.47 -3.95
C PHE A 216 -16.52 -16.07 -3.73
N ARG A 217 -17.67 -15.74 -4.34
CA ARG A 217 -18.30 -14.41 -4.28
C ARG A 217 -19.02 -14.11 -2.95
N ASN A 218 -18.59 -14.70 -1.84
CA ASN A 218 -19.09 -14.42 -0.48
C ASN A 218 -18.06 -13.61 0.32
N ASP A 219 -18.49 -12.83 1.31
CA ASP A 219 -17.60 -11.95 2.09
C ASP A 219 -16.48 -12.70 2.81
N TRP A 220 -16.75 -13.92 3.30
CA TRP A 220 -15.76 -14.80 3.91
C TRP A 220 -14.62 -15.17 2.94
N LYS A 221 -14.93 -15.62 1.72
CA LYS A 221 -13.91 -15.98 0.72
C LYS A 221 -13.24 -14.75 0.15
N LYS A 222 -13.99 -13.67 -0.12
CA LYS A 222 -13.41 -12.38 -0.55
C LYS A 222 -12.35 -11.88 0.42
N ARG A 223 -12.58 -12.03 1.72
CA ARG A 223 -11.61 -11.68 2.77
C ARG A 223 -10.32 -12.49 2.63
N GLU A 224 -10.41 -13.81 2.45
CA GLU A 224 -9.24 -14.67 2.25
C GLU A 224 -8.46 -14.27 1.00
N PHE A 225 -9.14 -14.07 -0.14
CA PHE A 225 -8.50 -13.65 -1.38
C PHE A 225 -7.90 -12.23 -1.29
N ILE A 226 -8.57 -11.28 -0.63
CA ILE A 226 -8.00 -9.94 -0.38
C ILE A 226 -6.72 -10.05 0.46
N ALA A 227 -6.73 -10.89 1.51
CA ALA A 227 -5.53 -11.11 2.32
C ALA A 227 -4.43 -11.76 1.49
N ALA A 228 -4.76 -12.72 0.63
CA ALA A 228 -3.83 -13.35 -0.31
C ALA A 228 -3.21 -12.34 -1.28
N GLY A 229 -4.04 -11.51 -1.92
CA GLY A 229 -3.59 -10.48 -2.85
C GLY A 229 -2.74 -9.42 -2.16
N THR A 230 -3.11 -9.02 -0.93
CA THR A 230 -2.32 -8.11 -0.10
C THR A 230 -0.95 -8.71 0.19
N SER A 231 -0.91 -9.98 0.63
CA SER A 231 0.33 -10.71 0.94
C SER A 231 1.23 -10.84 -0.28
N ALA A 232 0.63 -11.21 -1.43
CA ALA A 232 1.35 -11.36 -2.68
C ALA A 232 1.89 -10.02 -3.17
N GLY A 233 1.14 -8.92 -3.02
CA GLY A 233 1.60 -7.57 -3.36
C GLY A 233 2.82 -7.15 -2.53
N VAL A 234 2.80 -7.43 -1.22
CA VAL A 234 3.95 -7.20 -0.33
C VAL A 234 5.13 -8.12 -0.68
N SER A 235 4.86 -9.36 -1.07
CA SER A 235 5.90 -10.32 -1.45
C SER A 235 6.61 -9.93 -2.75
N VAL A 236 5.86 -9.37 -3.71
CA VAL A 236 6.39 -8.83 -4.97
C VAL A 236 7.19 -7.56 -4.71
N ALA A 237 6.68 -6.68 -3.85
CA ALA A 237 7.37 -5.47 -3.39
C ALA A 237 8.77 -5.76 -2.82
N PHE A 238 8.86 -6.68 -1.85
CA PHE A 238 10.09 -6.91 -1.09
C PHE A 238 10.88 -8.17 -1.49
N GLY A 239 10.37 -9.01 -2.38
CA GLY A 239 10.99 -10.31 -2.69
C GLY A 239 10.91 -11.33 -1.56
N ALA A 240 9.99 -11.16 -0.62
CA ALA A 240 9.93 -11.94 0.62
C ALA A 240 8.57 -12.65 0.79
N PRO A 241 8.36 -13.84 0.20
CA PRO A 241 7.08 -14.56 0.27
C PRO A 241 6.60 -14.87 1.70
N ILE A 242 7.54 -15.24 2.59
CA ILE A 242 7.24 -15.50 4.00
C ILE A 242 6.83 -14.20 4.69
N GLY A 243 7.58 -13.12 4.46
CA GLY A 243 7.31 -11.80 5.03
C GLY A 243 5.94 -11.24 4.61
N GLY A 244 5.58 -11.37 3.33
CA GLY A 244 4.26 -10.94 2.85
C GLY A 244 3.10 -11.74 3.44
N THR A 245 3.27 -13.05 3.61
CA THR A 245 2.26 -13.91 4.26
C THR A 245 2.07 -13.54 5.74
N LEU A 246 3.17 -13.34 6.47
CA LEU A 246 3.14 -12.92 7.88
C LEU A 246 2.56 -11.51 8.04
N PHE A 247 2.84 -10.60 7.11
CA PHE A 247 2.27 -9.26 7.11
C PHE A 247 0.74 -9.31 7.10
N ALA A 248 0.12 -10.08 6.19
CA ALA A 248 -1.34 -10.18 6.15
C ALA A 248 -1.92 -10.87 7.40
N PHE A 249 -1.20 -11.83 7.96
CA PHE A 249 -1.55 -12.48 9.22
C PHE A 249 -1.57 -11.48 10.38
N GLU A 250 -0.56 -10.63 10.50
CA GLU A 250 -0.45 -9.63 11.58
C GLU A 250 -1.51 -8.54 11.49
N ILE A 251 -1.76 -7.98 10.29
CA ILE A 251 -2.74 -6.89 10.12
C ILE A 251 -4.19 -7.33 10.37
N SER A 252 -4.44 -8.64 10.35
CA SER A 252 -5.75 -9.25 10.61
C SER A 252 -5.86 -9.92 11.98
N LYS A 253 -4.83 -9.82 12.82
CA LYS A 253 -4.82 -10.33 14.21
C LYS A 253 -6.05 -9.92 15.05
N PRO A 254 -6.64 -8.71 14.92
CA PRO A 254 -7.83 -8.37 15.71
C PRO A 254 -9.08 -9.20 15.38
N ASN A 255 -9.13 -9.82 14.20
CA ASN A 255 -10.20 -10.72 13.78
C ASN A 255 -9.58 -11.90 13.02
N THR A 256 -9.08 -12.92 13.71
CA THR A 256 -8.36 -14.02 13.05
C THR A 256 -9.29 -14.94 12.26
N PHE A 257 -8.90 -15.29 11.03
CA PHE A 257 -9.58 -16.27 10.18
C PHE A 257 -8.62 -17.29 9.52
N TRP A 258 -7.33 -17.19 9.86
CA TRP A 258 -6.29 -17.99 9.26
C TRP A 258 -6.34 -19.43 9.76
N SER A 259 -6.52 -20.36 8.83
CA SER A 259 -6.26 -21.78 9.02
C SER A 259 -4.92 -22.14 8.36
N PHE A 260 -4.34 -23.29 8.72
CA PHE A 260 -3.10 -23.77 8.09
C PHE A 260 -3.22 -23.86 6.56
N ASP A 261 -4.39 -24.30 6.06
CA ASP A 261 -4.69 -24.40 4.64
C ASP A 261 -4.72 -23.01 3.95
N VAL A 262 -5.30 -21.99 4.58
CA VAL A 262 -5.30 -20.61 4.05
C VAL A 262 -3.87 -20.06 4.03
N ILE A 263 -3.11 -20.23 5.12
CA ILE A 263 -1.71 -19.79 5.20
C ILE A 263 -0.90 -20.41 4.06
N TRP A 264 -1.05 -21.72 3.83
CA TRP A 264 -0.31 -22.42 2.79
C TRP A 264 -0.64 -21.92 1.37
N ARG A 265 -1.92 -21.68 1.07
CA ARG A 265 -2.35 -21.15 -0.23
C ARG A 265 -1.88 -19.71 -0.45
N VAL A 266 -1.94 -18.88 0.59
CA VAL A 266 -1.43 -17.51 0.56
C VAL A 266 0.07 -17.51 0.33
N PHE A 267 0.82 -18.34 1.06
CA PHE A 267 2.27 -18.50 0.87
C PHE A 267 2.61 -18.95 -0.55
N PHE A 268 1.87 -19.93 -1.10
CA PHE A 268 2.04 -20.37 -2.48
C PHE A 268 1.82 -19.22 -3.48
N ALA A 269 0.75 -18.44 -3.32
CA ALA A 269 0.48 -17.30 -4.19
C ALA A 269 1.58 -16.23 -4.09
N CYS A 270 2.09 -15.97 -2.88
CA CYS A 270 3.21 -15.07 -2.66
C CYS A 270 4.47 -15.54 -3.39
N ALA A 271 4.87 -16.81 -3.19
CA ALA A 271 6.05 -17.39 -3.82
C ALA A 271 5.93 -17.40 -5.34
N LEU A 272 4.77 -17.77 -5.87
CA LEU A 272 4.50 -17.77 -7.31
C LEU A 272 4.54 -16.34 -7.88
N SER A 273 3.95 -15.35 -7.22
CA SER A 273 3.99 -13.96 -7.68
C SER A 273 5.41 -13.40 -7.72
N THR A 274 6.20 -13.61 -6.66
CA THR A 274 7.61 -13.20 -6.59
C THR A 274 8.44 -13.88 -7.68
N PHE A 275 8.25 -15.20 -7.88
CA PHE A 275 8.90 -15.94 -8.95
C PHE A 275 8.54 -15.41 -10.35
N LEU A 276 7.26 -15.18 -10.62
CA LEU A 276 6.79 -14.68 -11.92
C LEU A 276 7.28 -13.26 -12.20
N LEU A 277 7.33 -12.37 -11.19
CA LEU A 277 7.94 -11.05 -11.37
C LEU A 277 9.43 -11.20 -11.75
N GLY A 278 10.16 -12.02 -11.01
CA GLY A 278 11.58 -12.28 -11.31
C GLY A 278 11.80 -12.88 -12.70
N LEU A 279 10.90 -13.74 -13.16
CA LEU A 279 10.92 -14.29 -14.51
C LEU A 279 10.66 -13.20 -15.57
N PHE A 280 9.66 -12.35 -15.36
CA PHE A 280 9.36 -11.25 -16.30
C PHE A 280 10.52 -10.24 -16.38
N ASN A 281 11.15 -9.93 -15.25
CA ASN A 281 12.30 -9.04 -15.19
C ASN A 281 13.54 -9.67 -15.86
N ALA A 282 13.79 -10.96 -15.64
CA ALA A 282 14.88 -11.68 -16.32
C ALA A 282 14.69 -11.69 -17.85
N ILE A 283 13.46 -11.94 -18.32
CA ILE A 283 13.13 -11.89 -19.76
C ILE A 283 13.32 -10.49 -20.33
N ARG A 284 12.93 -9.44 -19.58
CA ARG A 284 13.08 -8.04 -19.99
C ARG A 284 14.55 -7.61 -20.09
N GLU A 285 15.38 -8.00 -19.12
CA GLU A 285 16.79 -7.62 -19.04
C GLU A 285 17.71 -8.51 -19.89
N GLY A 286 17.21 -9.66 -20.38
CA GLY A 286 18.01 -10.64 -21.11
C GLY A 286 19.04 -11.38 -20.23
N GLN A 287 18.88 -11.33 -18.91
CA GLN A 287 19.76 -11.94 -17.92
C GLN A 287 19.18 -13.27 -17.44
N PRO A 288 20.01 -14.23 -16.99
CA PRO A 288 19.52 -15.46 -16.38
C PRO A 288 18.73 -15.14 -15.10
N LEU A 289 17.78 -16.02 -14.75
CA LEU A 289 16.96 -15.88 -13.55
C LEU A 289 17.87 -15.85 -12.31
N GLY A 290 18.05 -14.67 -11.73
CA GLY A 290 18.80 -14.46 -10.49
C GLY A 290 17.89 -14.05 -9.34
N VAL A 291 18.29 -14.39 -8.11
CA VAL A 291 17.57 -13.99 -6.89
C VAL A 291 17.41 -12.46 -6.82
N TYR A 292 18.39 -11.71 -7.34
CA TYR A 292 18.40 -10.25 -7.41
C TYR A 292 17.27 -9.64 -8.26
N ASN A 293 16.64 -10.40 -9.15
CA ASN A 293 15.57 -9.91 -10.02
C ASN A 293 14.16 -10.17 -9.47
N SER A 294 14.05 -10.85 -8.33
CA SER A 294 12.77 -11.33 -7.80
C SER A 294 11.94 -10.29 -7.04
N SER A 295 12.42 -9.06 -6.90
CA SER A 295 11.73 -8.01 -6.14
C SER A 295 11.73 -6.66 -6.83
N VAL A 296 10.70 -5.88 -6.52
CA VAL A 296 10.61 -4.46 -6.88
C VAL A 296 11.71 -3.65 -6.18
N LEU A 297 11.91 -3.92 -4.89
CA LEU A 297 12.95 -3.32 -4.07
C LEU A 297 14.11 -4.31 -3.87
N LYS A 298 15.26 -4.00 -4.45
CA LYS A 298 16.46 -4.86 -4.45
C LYS A 298 17.41 -4.43 -3.32
N PHE A 299 17.47 -5.22 -2.25
CA PHE A 299 18.58 -5.13 -1.29
C PHE A 299 19.78 -5.85 -1.92
N GLY A 300 20.92 -5.16 -2.02
CA GLY A 300 22.16 -5.78 -2.48
C GLY A 300 22.61 -6.93 -1.57
N ASP A 301 23.59 -7.70 -2.01
CA ASP A 301 24.17 -8.74 -1.16
C ASP A 301 24.89 -8.11 0.03
N VAL A 302 24.71 -8.69 1.21
CA VAL A 302 25.30 -8.19 2.45
C VAL A 302 26.14 -9.31 3.05
N ASP A 303 27.45 -9.15 2.97
CA ASP A 303 28.40 -10.06 3.63
C ASP A 303 28.25 -9.94 5.15
N THR A 304 27.86 -11.05 5.79
CA THR A 304 27.59 -11.12 7.24
C THR A 304 28.73 -11.79 8.02
N SER A 305 29.86 -12.06 7.37
CA SER A 305 31.00 -12.80 7.93
C SER A 305 31.64 -12.16 9.17
N ASP A 306 31.52 -10.84 9.33
CA ASP A 306 32.18 -10.08 10.41
C ASP A 306 31.24 -9.68 11.56
N ALA A 307 30.04 -10.28 11.64
CA ALA A 307 29.05 -9.97 12.66
C ALA A 307 29.53 -10.39 14.07
N THR A 308 30.21 -9.47 14.75
CA THR A 308 30.72 -9.65 16.12
C THR A 308 29.63 -9.35 17.15
N ILE A 309 29.61 -10.06 18.29
CA ILE A 309 28.64 -9.85 19.40
C ILE A 309 28.65 -8.39 19.93
N LEU A 310 29.77 -7.68 19.77
CA LEU A 310 29.91 -6.25 20.09
C LEU A 310 29.01 -5.31 19.27
N VAL A 311 28.47 -5.77 18.13
CA VAL A 311 27.51 -4.99 17.33
C VAL A 311 26.13 -4.93 18.01
N LEU A 312 25.83 -5.86 18.92
CA LEU A 312 24.50 -6.01 19.53
C LEU A 312 24.13 -4.83 20.45
N PRO A 313 24.99 -4.34 21.36
CA PRO A 313 24.68 -3.11 22.11
C PRO A 313 24.48 -1.89 21.21
N ALA A 314 25.27 -1.76 20.15
CA ALA A 314 25.14 -0.66 19.20
C ALA A 314 23.82 -0.75 18.41
N SER A 315 23.39 -1.95 18.01
CA SER A 315 22.12 -2.16 17.31
C SER A 315 20.90 -1.90 18.21
N ILE A 316 20.97 -2.25 19.50
CA ILE A 316 19.94 -1.87 20.49
C ILE A 316 19.85 -0.35 20.61
N PHE A 317 20.98 0.34 20.75
CA PHE A 317 21.00 1.80 20.86
C PHE A 317 20.43 2.47 19.60
N MET A 318 20.82 2.01 18.41
CA MET A 318 20.22 2.45 17.15
C MET A 318 18.72 2.17 17.08
N GLY A 319 18.27 1.01 17.57
CA GLY A 319 16.85 0.66 17.67
C GLY A 319 16.06 1.61 18.57
N ILE A 320 16.63 2.03 19.71
CA ILE A 320 16.01 3.02 20.61
C ILE A 320 15.87 4.37 19.90
N ILE A 321 16.94 4.86 19.26
CA ILE A 321 16.90 6.13 18.51
C ILE A 321 15.88 6.07 17.39
N ALA A 322 15.90 5.01 16.57
CA ALA A 322 14.97 4.81 15.48
C ALA A 322 13.51 4.71 15.98
N GLY A 323 13.28 4.06 17.12
CA GLY A 323 11.97 4.00 17.77
C GLY A 323 11.45 5.37 18.22
N LEU A 324 12.31 6.17 18.87
CA LEU A 324 11.97 7.54 19.29
C LEU A 324 11.69 8.45 18.08
N MET A 325 12.52 8.39 17.06
CA MET A 325 12.33 9.15 15.81
C MET A 325 11.05 8.71 15.08
N GLY A 326 10.77 7.41 15.04
CA GLY A 326 9.54 6.86 14.46
C GLY A 326 8.30 7.34 15.21
N ALA A 327 8.32 7.34 16.54
CA ALA A 327 7.21 7.86 17.35
C ALA A 327 6.98 9.36 17.11
N LEU A 328 8.06 10.15 17.03
CA LEU A 328 7.98 11.57 16.69
C LEU A 328 7.40 11.78 15.29
N PHE A 329 7.83 11.01 14.30
CA PHE A 329 7.32 11.08 12.94
C PHE A 329 5.82 10.77 12.87
N VAL A 330 5.36 9.73 13.58
CA VAL A 330 3.94 9.37 13.66
C VAL A 330 3.12 10.50 14.30
N GLU A 331 3.60 11.10 15.38
CA GLU A 331 2.93 12.22 16.06
C GLU A 331 2.80 13.44 15.14
N VAL A 332 3.90 13.84 14.49
CA VAL A 332 3.92 14.98 13.55
C VAL A 332 2.96 14.73 12.38
N ASN A 333 3.01 13.54 11.78
CA ASN A 333 2.18 13.20 10.63
C ASN A 333 0.69 13.12 11.02
N THR A 334 0.38 12.61 12.21
CA THR A 334 -0.99 12.55 12.74
C THR A 334 -1.56 13.95 12.94
N ARG A 335 -0.80 14.86 13.55
CA ARG A 335 -1.19 16.27 13.73
C ARG A 335 -1.38 16.97 12.38
N LEU A 336 -0.45 16.77 11.45
CA LEU A 336 -0.58 17.33 10.11
C LEU A 336 -1.83 16.82 9.40
N GLY A 337 -2.19 15.54 9.59
CA GLY A 337 -3.44 14.95 9.11
C GLY A 337 -4.68 15.67 9.65
N PHE A 338 -4.70 15.98 10.96
CA PHE A 338 -5.79 16.78 11.55
C PHE A 338 -5.85 18.19 10.98
N TYR A 339 -4.71 18.87 10.83
CA TYR A 339 -4.64 20.19 10.21
C TYR A 339 -5.16 20.20 8.78
N ARG A 340 -4.75 19.22 7.96
CA ARG A 340 -5.25 19.06 6.58
C ARG A 340 -6.76 18.83 6.56
N LYS A 341 -7.30 17.99 7.45
CA LYS A 341 -8.74 17.77 7.55
C LYS A 341 -9.51 19.03 7.97
N LYS A 342 -8.92 19.89 8.80
CA LYS A 342 -9.53 21.15 9.27
C LYS A 342 -9.53 22.23 8.20
N TYR A 343 -8.44 22.41 7.46
CA TYR A 343 -8.27 23.55 6.54
C TYR A 343 -8.42 23.18 5.05
N ILE A 344 -8.02 21.98 4.64
CA ILE A 344 -8.03 21.52 3.23
C ILE A 344 -9.29 20.68 2.97
N LYS A 345 -10.43 21.37 2.83
CA LYS A 345 -11.74 20.71 2.64
C LYS A 345 -12.14 20.52 1.18
N SER A 346 -11.88 21.50 0.33
CA SER A 346 -12.30 21.49 -1.08
C SER A 346 -11.39 20.63 -1.95
N ASN A 347 -11.94 20.07 -3.03
CA ASN A 347 -11.20 19.20 -3.95
C ASN A 347 -10.14 19.91 -4.80
N TRP A 348 -10.17 21.25 -4.86
CA TRP A 348 -9.14 22.04 -5.53
C TRP A 348 -7.97 22.39 -4.60
N LEU A 349 -8.22 22.45 -3.29
CA LEU A 349 -7.17 22.65 -2.28
C LEU A 349 -6.43 21.33 -1.95
N LYS A 350 -7.10 20.19 -2.14
CA LYS A 350 -6.51 18.85 -2.08
C LYS A 350 -5.72 18.61 -3.35
#